data_AF-A0A7S2SX29-F1
#
_entry.id   AF-A0A7S2SX29-F1
#
_cell.length_a   1.000
_cell.length_b   1.000
_cell.length_c   1.000
_cell.angle_alpha   90.00
_cell.angle_beta   90.00
_cell.angle_gamma   90.00
#
_symmetry.space_group_name_H-M   'P 1'
#
loop_
_entity.id
_entity.type
_entity.pdbx_description
1 polymer ?
#
loop_
_entity_poly.entity_id
_entity_poly.type
_entity_poly.pdbx_seq_one_letter_code
_entity_poly.pdbx_strand_id
1 'polypeptide(L)'
;PSEVLRKEEEEEEDWTPERYLQELEAFLEANAADLYGAKRTLKLHPRGLELLNSRLGTLDSLSDLNSSEQNSLEYIRAYVADINDHQRLERIQSVLVRLSKLKLASLSKARRDPTPIDLTRFRFLTSLEIYKCDLSSHPVAGPGGAWPQLR
;
A
#
# COMPACT_ATOMS: atom_id res chain seq x y z
N PRO A 1 13.63 12.57 32.17
CA PRO A 1 12.65 12.82 31.08
C PRO A 1 13.25 12.93 29.65
N SER A 2 14.55 12.66 29.44
CA SER A 2 15.24 13.05 28.19
C SER A 2 15.89 11.90 27.42
N GLU A 3 15.77 10.65 27.88
CA GLU A 3 16.32 9.47 27.18
C GLU A 3 15.29 8.72 26.34
N VAL A 4 13.99 8.88 26.63
CA VAL A 4 12.93 8.19 25.87
C VAL A 4 12.68 8.87 24.52
N LEU A 5 12.91 10.18 24.43
CA LEU A 5 12.77 10.97 23.19
C LEU A 5 13.94 10.82 22.21
N ARG A 6 15.07 10.25 22.63
CA ARG A 6 16.23 10.04 21.76
C ARG A 6 16.19 8.70 21.01
N LYS A 7 15.40 7.74 21.48
CA LYS A 7 15.27 6.43 20.82
C LYS A 7 14.37 6.43 19.58
N GLU A 8 13.59 7.49 19.37
CA GLU A 8 12.74 7.64 18.18
C GLU A 8 13.48 8.39 17.04
N GLU A 9 14.70 8.88 17.27
CA GLU A 9 15.47 9.68 16.29
C GLU A 9 16.49 8.86 15.48
N GLU A 10 16.77 7.61 15.85
CA GLU A 10 17.76 6.74 15.17
C GLU A 10 17.16 5.71 14.18
N GLU A 11 15.84 5.59 14.06
CA GLU A 11 15.19 4.59 13.17
C GLU A 11 14.89 5.10 11.75
N GLU A 12 15.48 6.23 11.30
CA GLU A 12 15.33 6.69 9.90
C GLU A 12 16.44 6.17 8.96
N GLU A 13 17.41 5.39 9.49
CA GLU A 13 18.66 5.07 8.77
C GLU A 13 18.62 3.78 7.91
N ASP A 14 17.50 3.05 7.85
CA ASP A 14 17.47 1.74 7.16
C ASP A 14 16.16 1.44 6.39
N TRP A 15 15.43 2.49 5.97
CA TRP A 15 14.24 2.32 5.13
C TRP A 15 14.64 2.17 3.65
N THR A 16 14.61 0.94 3.15
CA THR A 16 14.64 0.67 1.70
C THR A 16 13.28 0.12 1.24
N PRO A 17 12.84 0.44 0.00
CA PRO A 17 11.61 -0.12 -0.56
C PRO A 17 11.54 -1.64 -0.47
N GLU A 18 12.66 -2.31 -0.74
CA GLU A 18 12.76 -3.77 -0.74
C GLU A 18 12.61 -4.35 0.66
N ARG A 19 13.30 -3.77 1.64
CA ARG A 19 13.19 -4.20 3.04
C ARG A 19 11.78 -3.97 3.57
N TYR A 20 11.18 -2.83 3.25
CA TYR A 20 9.80 -2.54 3.63
C TYR A 20 8.82 -3.59 3.11
N LEU A 21 8.92 -3.98 1.83
CA LEU A 21 8.05 -5.00 1.25
C LEU A 21 8.30 -6.39 1.87
N GLN A 22 9.56 -6.73 2.16
CA GLN A 22 9.90 -8.00 2.80
C GLN A 22 9.35 -8.09 4.23
N GLU A 23 9.51 -7.03 5.02
CA GLU A 23 8.96 -6.97 6.38
C GLU A 23 7.42 -6.97 6.37
N LEU A 24 6.82 -6.27 5.40
CA LEU A 24 5.37 -6.27 5.21
C LEU A 24 4.86 -7.67 4.84
N GLU A 25 5.50 -8.37 3.91
CA GLU A 25 5.17 -9.76 3.54
C GLU A 25 5.20 -10.65 4.77
N ALA A 26 6.32 -10.67 5.50
CA ALA A 26 6.48 -11.49 6.69
C ALA A 26 5.43 -11.19 7.77
N PHE A 27 5.12 -9.91 7.98
CA PHE A 27 4.06 -9.50 8.91
C PHE A 27 2.68 -9.98 8.46
N LEU A 28 2.34 -9.81 7.19
CA LEU A 28 1.03 -10.20 6.66
C LEU A 28 0.84 -11.72 6.72
N GLU A 29 1.86 -12.50 6.37
CA GLU A 29 1.83 -13.96 6.46
C GLU A 29 1.62 -14.44 7.90
N ALA A 30 2.38 -13.88 8.84
CA ALA A 30 2.30 -14.26 10.25
C ALA A 30 0.95 -13.89 10.90
N ASN A 31 0.23 -12.92 10.35
CA ASN A 31 -0.99 -12.36 10.96
C ASN A 31 -2.25 -12.50 10.11
N ALA A 32 -2.20 -13.21 8.97
CA ALA A 32 -3.28 -13.25 7.99
C ALA A 32 -4.64 -13.63 8.60
N ALA A 33 -4.68 -14.66 9.44
CA ALA A 33 -5.91 -15.13 10.08
C ALA A 33 -6.56 -14.05 10.98
N ASP A 34 -5.76 -13.32 11.75
CA ASP A 34 -6.25 -12.25 12.62
C ASP A 34 -6.69 -11.01 11.83
N LEU A 35 -5.99 -10.71 10.73
CA LEU A 35 -6.33 -9.63 9.81
C LEU A 35 -7.65 -9.91 9.09
N TYR A 36 -7.87 -11.15 8.61
CA TYR A 36 -9.14 -11.56 7.99
C TYR A 36 -10.30 -11.57 8.99
N GLY A 37 -10.06 -12.05 10.21
CA GLY A 37 -11.04 -12.08 11.29
C GLY A 37 -11.31 -10.71 11.92
N ALA A 38 -10.73 -9.62 11.40
CA ALA A 38 -10.86 -8.27 11.93
C ALA A 38 -10.43 -8.12 13.41
N LYS A 39 -9.62 -9.06 13.93
CA LYS A 39 -9.06 -9.06 15.29
C LYS A 39 -7.84 -8.14 15.39
N ARG A 40 -7.19 -7.91 14.25
CA ARG A 40 -6.05 -7.02 14.10
C ARG A 40 -6.32 -6.00 12.99
N THR A 41 -5.89 -4.76 13.21
CA THR A 41 -5.89 -3.71 12.19
C THR A 41 -4.51 -3.65 11.56
N LEU A 42 -4.43 -3.70 10.23
CA LEU A 42 -3.17 -3.45 9.52
C LEU A 42 -2.81 -1.97 9.66
N LYS A 43 -1.60 -1.64 10.12
CA LYS A 43 -1.11 -0.27 10.17
C LYS A 43 -0.09 -0.06 9.05
N LEU A 44 -0.32 0.92 8.18
CA LEU A 44 0.60 1.32 7.12
C LEU A 44 0.95 2.81 7.22
N HIS A 45 2.15 3.15 6.76
CA HIS A 45 2.54 4.53 6.50
C HIS A 45 1.99 4.96 5.12
N PRO A 46 1.51 6.20 4.93
CA PRO A 46 1.03 6.68 3.62
C PRO A 46 2.01 6.43 2.47
N ARG A 47 3.27 6.83 2.64
CA ARG A 47 4.37 6.55 1.69
C ARG A 47 4.60 5.06 1.42
N GLY A 48 4.42 4.22 2.44
CA GLY A 48 4.53 2.76 2.28
C GLY A 48 3.37 2.18 1.49
N LEU A 49 2.17 2.74 1.63
CA LEU A 49 1.01 2.40 0.81
C LEU A 49 1.18 2.86 -0.64
N GLU A 50 1.70 4.07 -0.87
CA GLU A 50 2.00 4.58 -2.22
C GLU A 50 3.02 3.68 -2.94
N LEU A 51 4.11 3.32 -2.26
CA LEU A 51 5.08 2.35 -2.78
C LEU A 51 4.41 1.02 -3.14
N LEU A 52 3.58 0.49 -2.24
CA LEU A 52 2.88 -0.78 -2.46
C LEU A 52 1.94 -0.72 -3.67
N ASN A 53 1.18 0.36 -3.81
CA ASN A 53 0.30 0.56 -4.96
C ASN A 53 1.08 0.66 -6.27
N SER A 54 2.22 1.35 -6.28
CA SER A 54 3.09 1.42 -7.45
C SER A 54 3.61 0.04 -7.86
N ARG A 55 4.05 -0.78 -6.89
CA ARG A 55 4.60 -2.12 -7.16
C ARG A 55 3.51 -3.10 -7.61
N LEU A 56 2.34 -3.05 -7.00
CA LEU A 56 1.19 -3.84 -7.43
C LEU A 56 0.67 -3.42 -8.81
N GLY A 57 0.81 -2.16 -9.20
CA GLY A 57 0.49 -1.72 -10.57
C GLY A 57 1.39 -2.35 -11.63
N THR A 58 2.66 -2.60 -11.30
CA THR A 58 3.57 -3.37 -12.16
C THR A 58 3.13 -4.82 -12.30
N LEU A 59 2.66 -5.43 -11.20
CA LEU A 59 2.12 -6.79 -11.21
C LEU A 59 0.85 -6.89 -12.08
N ASP A 60 -0.07 -5.94 -11.99
CA ASP A 60 -1.26 -5.92 -12.86
C ASP A 60 -0.86 -5.82 -14.33
N SER A 61 0.10 -4.96 -14.66
CA SER A 61 0.58 -4.78 -16.03
C SER A 61 1.14 -6.08 -16.61
N LEU A 62 1.80 -6.91 -15.77
CA LEU A 62 2.24 -8.25 -16.18
C LEU A 62 1.07 -9.23 -16.34
N SER A 63 0.07 -9.16 -15.45
CA SER A 63 -1.14 -9.99 -15.59
C SER A 63 -1.90 -9.67 -16.89
N ASP A 64 -1.90 -8.41 -17.32
CA ASP A 64 -2.47 -7.99 -18.60
C ASP A 64 -1.70 -8.60 -19.79
N LEU A 65 -0.37 -8.67 -19.72
CA LEU A 65 0.44 -9.37 -20.74
C LEU A 65 0.10 -10.86 -20.83
N ASN A 66 -0.17 -11.51 -19.70
CA ASN A 66 -0.58 -12.92 -19.67
C ASN A 66 -1.98 -13.13 -20.29
N SER A 67 -2.87 -12.13 -20.18
CA SER A 67 -4.21 -12.18 -20.76
C SER A 67 -4.24 -12.00 -22.29
N SER A 68 -3.16 -11.49 -22.86
CA SER A 68 -2.99 -11.29 -24.30
C SER A 68 -2.40 -12.55 -24.96
N GLU A 69 -3.18 -13.25 -25.80
CA GLU A 69 -2.75 -14.47 -26.50
C GLU A 69 -1.40 -14.34 -27.24
N GLN A 70 -1.07 -13.15 -27.74
CA GLN A 70 0.18 -12.89 -28.47
C GLN A 70 1.43 -12.70 -27.59
N ASN A 71 1.32 -12.58 -26.26
CA ASN A 71 2.42 -12.12 -25.39
C ASN A 71 2.80 -13.09 -24.26
N SER A 72 2.35 -14.35 -24.34
CA SER A 72 2.61 -15.38 -23.32
C SER A 72 4.11 -15.62 -23.04
N LEU A 73 4.97 -15.58 -24.06
CA LEU A 73 6.42 -15.75 -23.89
C LEU A 73 7.07 -14.55 -23.19
N GLU A 74 6.61 -13.33 -23.48
CA GLU A 74 7.12 -12.11 -22.85
C GLU A 74 6.67 -12.03 -21.38
N TYR A 75 5.45 -12.46 -21.08
CA TYR A 75 5.00 -12.65 -19.70
C TYR A 75 5.90 -13.63 -18.94
N ILE A 76 6.14 -14.83 -19.48
CA ILE A 76 6.99 -15.83 -18.80
C ILE A 76 8.40 -15.29 -18.57
N ARG A 77 8.99 -14.61 -19.57
CA ARG A 77 10.33 -14.01 -19.45
C ARG A 77 10.38 -12.96 -18.34
N ALA A 78 9.44 -12.02 -18.34
CA ALA A 78 9.37 -10.98 -17.33
C ALA A 78 9.10 -11.57 -15.93
N TYR A 79 8.19 -12.54 -15.82
CA TYR A 79 7.85 -13.18 -14.57
C TYR A 79 9.04 -13.95 -13.97
N VAL A 80 9.74 -14.74 -14.79
CA VAL A 80 10.89 -15.54 -14.36
C VAL A 80 12.08 -14.66 -13.96
N ALA A 81 12.28 -13.52 -14.62
CA ALA A 81 13.36 -12.59 -14.30
C ALA A 81 13.32 -12.12 -12.83
N ASP A 82 12.12 -11.87 -12.30
CA ASP A 82 11.91 -11.36 -10.94
C ASP A 82 10.90 -12.21 -10.14
N ILE A 83 10.95 -13.54 -10.30
CA ILE A 83 9.93 -14.47 -9.76
C ILE A 83 9.68 -14.30 -8.26
N ASN A 84 10.73 -14.04 -7.48
CA ASN A 84 10.62 -13.89 -6.04
C ASN A 84 9.87 -12.61 -5.66
N ASP A 85 10.05 -11.52 -6.42
CA ASP A 85 9.35 -10.27 -6.16
C ASP A 85 7.88 -10.38 -6.58
N HIS A 86 7.58 -11.00 -7.72
CA HIS A 86 6.21 -11.22 -8.15
C HIS A 86 5.41 -12.07 -7.16
N GLN A 87 5.98 -13.20 -6.71
CA GLN A 87 5.31 -14.03 -5.71
C GLN A 87 5.05 -13.27 -4.40
N ARG A 88 6.01 -12.45 -3.95
CA ARG A 88 5.82 -11.59 -2.78
C ARG A 88 4.65 -10.64 -2.98
N LEU A 89 4.61 -9.95 -4.11
CA LEU A 89 3.55 -8.99 -4.42
C LEU A 89 2.18 -9.68 -4.51
N GLU A 90 2.10 -10.87 -5.12
CA GLU A 90 0.88 -11.68 -5.16
C GLU A 90 0.42 -12.07 -3.74
N ARG A 91 1.33 -12.51 -2.87
CA ARG A 91 1.00 -12.84 -1.47
C ARG A 91 0.47 -11.62 -0.74
N ILE A 92 1.16 -10.49 -0.82
CA ILE A 92 0.72 -9.23 -0.22
C ILE A 92 -0.68 -8.86 -0.74
N GLN A 93 -0.88 -8.81 -2.06
CA GLN A 93 -2.16 -8.48 -2.68
C GLN A 93 -3.28 -9.40 -2.19
N SER A 94 -3.00 -10.71 -2.07
CA SER A 94 -3.97 -11.68 -1.58
C SER A 94 -4.48 -11.35 -0.17
N VAL A 95 -3.65 -10.73 0.69
CA VAL A 95 -4.07 -10.30 2.03
C VAL A 95 -4.82 -8.97 1.96
N LEU A 96 -4.31 -7.99 1.20
CA LEU A 96 -4.93 -6.65 1.06
C LEU A 96 -6.37 -6.71 0.56
N VAL A 97 -6.64 -7.54 -0.46
CA VAL A 97 -7.99 -7.61 -1.03
C VAL A 97 -9.01 -8.12 -0.03
N ARG A 98 -8.60 -8.88 0.99
CA ARG A 98 -9.43 -9.50 2.06
C ARG A 98 -9.49 -8.68 3.35
N LEU A 99 -8.70 -7.61 3.45
CA LEU A 99 -8.58 -6.84 4.67
C LEU A 99 -9.82 -5.98 4.95
N SER A 100 -10.32 -6.05 6.18
CA SER A 100 -11.52 -5.32 6.62
C SER A 100 -11.21 -4.08 7.45
N LYS A 101 -10.03 -4.00 8.06
CA LYS A 101 -9.59 -2.89 8.92
C LYS A 101 -8.20 -2.40 8.53
N LEU A 102 -8.08 -1.11 8.25
CA LEU A 102 -6.81 -0.44 7.91
C LEU A 102 -6.62 0.81 8.75
N LYS A 103 -5.39 1.04 9.20
CA LYS A 103 -4.95 2.26 9.84
C LYS A 103 -3.81 2.88 9.05
N LEU A 104 -4.02 4.08 8.54
CA LEU A 104 -3.00 4.90 7.92
C LEU A 104 -2.48 5.89 8.93
N ALA A 105 -1.19 5.80 9.25
CA ALA A 105 -0.56 6.65 10.24
C ALA A 105 0.79 7.13 9.76
N SER A 106 0.94 8.45 9.62
CA SER A 106 2.24 9.07 9.39
C SER A 106 2.90 9.42 10.70
N LEU A 107 4.20 9.14 10.79
CA LEU A 107 5.06 9.60 11.90
C LEU A 107 5.85 10.86 11.52
N SER A 108 5.56 11.45 10.36
CA SER A 108 6.23 12.67 9.89
C SER A 108 6.21 13.78 10.95
N LYS A 109 7.36 14.47 11.08
CA LYS A 109 7.51 15.70 11.87
C LYS A 109 6.68 16.85 11.29
N ALA A 110 6.29 16.77 10.02
CA ALA A 110 5.35 17.69 9.42
C ALA A 110 3.96 17.58 10.07
N ARG A 111 3.17 18.66 10.00
CA ARG A 111 1.83 18.70 10.63
C ARG A 111 0.90 17.63 10.06
N ARG A 112 1.02 17.33 8.76
CA ARG A 112 0.28 16.29 8.02
C ARG A 112 1.13 15.76 6.87
N ASP A 113 0.95 14.49 6.55
CA ASP A 113 1.60 13.81 5.43
C ASP A 113 0.79 14.00 4.13
N PRO A 114 1.35 14.63 3.09
CA PRO A 114 0.64 14.92 1.86
C PRO A 114 0.59 13.75 0.88
N THR A 115 1.16 12.57 1.20
CA THR A 115 1.17 11.43 0.29
C THR A 115 -0.25 11.02 -0.11
N PRO A 116 -0.55 10.93 -1.42
CA PRO A 116 -1.85 10.46 -1.91
C PRO A 116 -2.19 9.06 -1.39
N ILE A 117 -3.44 8.88 -0.96
CA ILE A 117 -3.94 7.61 -0.44
C ILE A 117 -4.83 6.97 -1.51
N ASP A 118 -4.37 5.85 -2.07
CA ASP A 118 -5.16 5.00 -2.95
C ASP A 118 -5.52 3.69 -2.23
N LEU A 119 -6.83 3.44 -2.11
CA LEU A 119 -7.42 2.29 -1.41
C LEU A 119 -8.04 1.27 -2.35
N THR A 120 -7.86 1.40 -3.67
CA THR A 120 -8.46 0.50 -4.68
C THR A 120 -8.12 -0.98 -4.46
N ARG A 121 -6.96 -1.26 -3.84
CA ARG A 121 -6.51 -2.63 -3.51
C ARG A 121 -7.28 -3.29 -2.35
N PHE A 122 -8.05 -2.53 -1.58
CA PHE A 122 -8.76 -3.03 -0.40
C PHE A 122 -10.26 -3.22 -0.69
N ARG A 123 -10.63 -4.39 -1.20
CA ARG A 123 -12.00 -4.66 -1.68
C ARG A 123 -13.04 -4.82 -0.57
N PHE A 124 -12.64 -5.31 0.60
CA PHE A 124 -13.55 -5.58 1.72
C PHE A 124 -13.33 -4.64 2.91
N LEU A 125 -12.74 -3.46 2.68
CA LEU A 125 -12.48 -2.51 3.75
C LEU A 125 -13.78 -1.99 4.36
N THR A 126 -13.93 -2.13 5.68
CA THR A 126 -15.10 -1.66 6.43
C THR A 126 -14.75 -0.59 7.46
N SER A 127 -13.48 -0.52 7.88
CA SER A 127 -12.97 0.46 8.83
C SER A 127 -11.65 1.03 8.34
N LEU A 128 -11.59 2.35 8.24
CA LEU A 128 -10.39 3.10 7.89
C LEU A 128 -10.12 4.14 8.98
N GLU A 129 -8.98 4.00 9.65
CA GLU A 129 -8.47 5.00 10.58
C GLU A 129 -7.36 5.82 9.91
N ILE A 130 -7.44 7.15 9.99
CA ILE A 130 -6.44 8.04 9.40
C ILE A 130 -5.84 8.92 10.49
N TYR A 131 -4.52 8.89 10.63
CA TYR A 131 -3.78 9.64 11.64
C TYR A 131 -2.62 10.39 11.01
N LYS A 132 -2.58 11.71 11.21
CA LYS A 132 -1.55 12.62 10.64
C LYS A 132 -1.37 12.52 9.12
N CYS A 133 -2.31 11.96 8.38
CA CYS A 133 -2.34 12.05 6.93
C CYS A 133 -3.14 13.30 6.52
N ASP A 134 -2.77 13.92 5.42
CA ASP A 134 -3.56 15.01 4.87
C ASP A 134 -4.83 14.47 4.22
N LEU A 135 -5.90 15.25 4.38
CA LEU A 135 -7.19 14.98 3.76
C LEU A 135 -7.47 16.16 2.85
N SER A 136 -6.99 16.07 1.61
CA SER A 136 -7.33 17.01 0.57
C SER A 136 -8.53 16.49 -0.23
N SER A 137 -9.49 17.36 -0.51
CA SER A 137 -10.54 17.07 -1.47
C SER A 137 -10.01 17.42 -2.85
N HIS A 138 -9.56 16.43 -3.61
CA HIS A 138 -9.29 16.63 -5.03
C HIS A 138 -10.54 16.29 -5.85
N PRO A 139 -11.00 17.20 -6.71
CA PRO A 139 -12.07 16.89 -7.64
C PRO A 139 -11.65 15.74 -8.56
N VAL A 140 -12.38 14.62 -8.55
CA VAL A 140 -12.26 13.62 -9.62
C VAL A 140 -12.75 14.29 -10.91
N ALA A 141 -11.85 14.48 -11.86
CA ALA A 141 -12.20 14.98 -13.18
C ALA A 141 -13.06 13.92 -13.90
N GLY A 142 -14.39 14.06 -13.79
CA GLY A 142 -15.30 13.40 -14.72
C GLY A 142 -15.11 13.98 -16.13
N PRO A 143 -15.37 13.22 -17.20
CA PRO A 143 -15.33 13.73 -18.55
C PRO A 143 -16.45 14.77 -18.74
N GLY A 144 -16.11 16.04 -18.51
CA GLY A 144 -16.98 17.21 -18.75
C GLY A 144 -17.87 17.61 -17.57
N GLY A 145 -17.42 18.56 -16.75
CA GLY A 145 -18.29 19.17 -15.74
C GLY A 145 -17.62 20.26 -14.92
N ALA A 146 -18.06 21.51 -15.10
CA ALA A 146 -17.69 22.66 -14.28
C ALA A 146 -18.32 22.59 -12.88
N TRP A 147 -17.64 23.16 -11.88
CA TRP A 147 -18.00 23.05 -10.46
C TRP A 147 -18.84 24.23 -9.94
N PRO A 148 -19.78 24.00 -9.00
CA PRO A 148 -20.24 25.03 -8.09
C PRO A 148 -19.22 25.23 -6.96
N GLN A 149 -18.87 26.48 -6.69
CA GLN A 149 -18.03 26.88 -5.56
C GLN A 149 -18.86 26.77 -4.27
N LEU A 150 -18.40 25.97 -3.30
CA LEU A 150 -18.96 25.97 -1.95
C LEU A 150 -18.54 27.26 -1.23
N ARG A 151 -19.53 28.00 -0.74
CA ARG A 151 -19.37 29.17 0.14
C ARG A 151 -19.17 28.74 1.58
#